data_AF-A0A4Q7EAP7-F1
#
_entry.id   AF-A0A4Q7EAP7-F1
#
_cell.length_a   1.000
_cell.length_b   1.000
_cell.length_c   1.000
_cell.angle_alpha   90.00
_cell.angle_beta   90.00
_cell.angle_gamma   90.00
#
_symmetry.space_group_name_H-M   'P 1'
#
loop_
_entity.id
_entity.type
_entity.pdbx_description
1 polymer ?
#
loop_
_entity_poly.entity_id
_entity_poly.type
_entity_poly.pdbx_seq_one_letter_code
_entity_poly.pdbx_strand_id
1 'polypeptide(L)'
;MAESNFDMRASNTKEKLVITYWDWWYKVGFSRKILEDIKRVIDCHTIQEEADILEEILCVFSDFISIDCVVDSLIDGTLTLEELGYKVDEDKLLYLPLQLRKQLEAKIKNNFNSQTKRNVDYLLHLVEAASQKRFKNRLNDIFLPIFGGELDFLLAKANLETNETLHELPAKKPVEVDDIECLISSFIESLVSQDFFGNMFGSLTLPDFDLEIHTGIGFAEYWASELTSQKKDKLVIYANSDNLDLGNFKATLVHELLPGHAFFYTQMRLSRPKLVDHGAMCLVEGWATWCEWNILASQYSSLSKSIKMEALRLFFNAHDPLQIEKGIRNMVTSFGYSDDVALESVKYFFQYPGYTYAYSLGALWFEELFQHSTPNDFFIKMKDNSWGDFFRIWSR
;
A
#
# COMPACT_ATOMS: atom_id res chain seq x y z
N MET A 1 0.38 -8.23 -12.75
CA MET A 1 -0.59 -9.06 -13.50
C MET A 1 -1.99 -9.14 -12.85
N ALA A 2 -2.84 -8.13 -13.12
CA ALA A 2 -4.29 -8.26 -13.32
C ALA A 2 -4.77 -6.94 -13.96
N GLU A 3 -5.62 -7.04 -14.98
CA GLU A 3 -6.00 -6.01 -15.94
C GLU A 3 -6.80 -4.84 -15.34
N SER A 4 -6.56 -3.60 -15.82
CA SER A 4 -7.55 -2.51 -15.75
C SER A 4 -7.51 -1.61 -16.98
N ASN A 5 -8.16 -2.05 -18.06
CA ASN A 5 -8.62 -1.16 -19.12
C ASN A 5 -10.12 -1.00 -18.97
N PHE A 6 -10.57 0.09 -18.35
CA PHE A 6 -11.95 0.52 -18.46
C PHE A 6 -12.07 1.98 -18.94
N ASP A 7 -13.09 2.13 -19.78
CA ASP A 7 -13.44 3.26 -20.62
C ASP A 7 -14.44 4.14 -19.86
N MET A 8 -14.10 5.41 -19.63
CA MET A 8 -15.02 6.38 -19.03
C MET A 8 -16.11 6.76 -20.06
N ARG A 9 -17.23 6.05 -20.03
CA ARG A 9 -18.46 6.51 -20.70
C ARG A 9 -19.24 7.40 -19.75
N ALA A 10 -19.10 8.71 -19.92
CA ALA A 10 -19.93 9.71 -19.27
C ALA A 10 -21.42 9.50 -19.64
N SER A 11 -22.19 9.00 -18.69
CA SER A 11 -23.65 8.93 -18.72
C SER A 11 -24.21 9.96 -17.75
N ASN A 12 -25.22 10.72 -18.18
CA ASN A 12 -25.85 11.87 -17.49
C ASN A 12 -26.65 11.52 -16.20
N THR A 13 -26.09 10.69 -15.32
CA THR A 13 -26.67 10.24 -14.05
C THR A 13 -25.61 10.42 -12.96
N LYS A 14 -25.68 11.51 -12.15
CA LYS A 14 -24.82 11.80 -10.96
C LYS A 14 -23.73 10.74 -10.74
N GLU A 15 -22.69 10.75 -11.58
CA GLU A 15 -21.69 9.68 -11.56
C GLU A 15 -20.89 9.83 -10.27
N LYS A 16 -20.80 8.74 -9.51
CA LYS A 16 -19.92 8.65 -8.34
C LYS A 16 -18.49 8.91 -8.83
N LEU A 17 -17.78 9.84 -8.21
CA LEU A 17 -16.38 10.09 -8.54
C LEU A 17 -15.55 8.97 -7.93
N VAL A 18 -14.92 8.13 -8.76
CA VAL A 18 -14.13 6.99 -8.29
C VAL A 18 -12.77 7.01 -8.99
N ILE A 19 -11.70 6.98 -8.20
CA ILE A 19 -10.35 6.69 -8.67
C ILE A 19 -10.12 5.20 -8.44
N THR A 20 -10.02 4.42 -9.52
CA THR A 20 -9.88 2.95 -9.46
C THR A 20 -8.43 2.46 -9.51
N TYR A 21 -7.48 3.37 -9.69
CA TYR A 21 -6.07 3.07 -9.83
C TYR A 21 -5.40 2.94 -8.44
N TRP A 22 -5.29 1.73 -7.91
CA TRP A 22 -4.75 1.52 -6.55
C TRP A 22 -3.34 2.11 -6.31
N ASP A 23 -2.49 2.14 -7.34
CA ASP A 23 -1.11 2.61 -7.31
C ASP A 23 -0.89 3.89 -8.11
N TRP A 24 -1.93 4.71 -8.28
CA TRP A 24 -1.86 5.93 -9.10
C TRP A 24 -0.72 6.88 -8.70
N TRP A 25 -0.40 6.93 -7.41
CA TRP A 25 0.75 7.65 -6.84
C TRP A 25 2.03 7.45 -7.65
N TYR A 26 2.33 6.23 -8.07
CA TYR A 26 3.59 5.94 -8.76
C TYR A 26 3.49 6.00 -10.28
N LYS A 27 2.27 6.12 -10.83
CA LYS A 27 2.00 6.11 -12.26
C LYS A 27 1.76 7.48 -12.88
N VAL A 28 1.27 8.46 -12.11
CA VAL A 28 0.94 9.81 -12.64
C VAL A 28 2.15 10.55 -13.23
N GLY A 29 3.37 10.26 -12.75
CA GLY A 29 4.60 10.87 -13.26
C GLY A 29 4.93 10.51 -14.72
N PHE A 30 4.40 9.41 -15.26
CA PHE A 30 4.66 8.97 -16.64
C PHE A 30 3.40 8.60 -17.44
N SER A 31 2.28 8.32 -16.77
CA SER A 31 1.00 7.98 -17.42
C SER A 31 0.10 9.21 -17.52
N ARG A 32 0.06 9.81 -18.72
CA ARG A 32 -0.82 10.95 -19.01
C ARG A 32 -2.30 10.62 -18.78
N LYS A 33 -2.73 9.40 -19.11
CA LYS A 33 -4.11 8.95 -18.93
C LYS A 33 -4.49 9.03 -17.45
N ILE A 34 -3.70 8.39 -16.58
CA ILE A 34 -3.96 8.39 -15.14
C ILE A 34 -3.92 9.82 -14.59
N LEU A 35 -2.93 10.63 -14.97
CA LEU A 35 -2.86 12.04 -14.59
C LEU A 35 -4.13 12.83 -14.96
N GLU A 36 -4.62 12.68 -16.19
CA GLU A 36 -5.84 13.36 -16.66
C GLU A 36 -7.11 12.86 -15.95
N ASP A 37 -7.16 11.57 -15.61
CA ASP A 37 -8.27 10.99 -14.87
C ASP A 37 -8.32 11.50 -13.42
N ILE A 38 -7.18 11.57 -12.71
CA ILE A 38 -7.12 12.17 -11.36
C ILE A 38 -7.49 13.66 -11.41
N LYS A 39 -6.98 14.43 -12.38
CA LYS A 39 -7.34 15.85 -12.55
C LYS A 39 -8.83 16.06 -12.74
N ARG A 40 -9.48 15.21 -13.54
CA ARG A 40 -10.93 15.28 -13.73
C ARG A 40 -11.69 15.04 -12.43
N VAL A 41 -11.21 14.11 -11.60
CA VAL A 41 -11.79 13.87 -10.27
C VAL A 41 -11.65 15.10 -9.38
N ILE A 42 -10.48 15.75 -9.36
CA ILE A 42 -10.25 17.02 -8.65
C ILE A 42 -11.22 18.11 -9.16
N ASP A 43 -11.29 18.32 -10.49
CA ASP A 43 -12.10 19.37 -11.11
C ASP A 43 -13.61 19.19 -10.84
N CYS A 44 -14.07 17.95 -10.72
CA CYS A 44 -15.46 17.61 -10.43
C CYS A 44 -15.76 17.53 -8.93
N HIS A 45 -14.76 17.71 -8.07
CA HIS A 45 -14.93 17.55 -6.65
C HIS A 45 -15.77 18.67 -6.04
N THR A 46 -16.65 18.32 -5.10
CA THR A 46 -17.64 19.27 -4.55
C THR A 46 -17.20 19.93 -3.25
N ILE A 47 -16.18 19.40 -2.60
CA ILE A 47 -15.62 19.93 -1.35
C ILE A 47 -14.23 20.47 -1.69
N GLN A 48 -14.09 21.80 -1.68
CA GLN A 48 -12.86 22.47 -2.13
C GLN A 48 -11.63 22.04 -1.31
N GLU A 49 -11.75 21.91 0.01
CA GLU A 49 -10.61 21.52 0.85
C GLU A 49 -10.10 20.09 0.52
N GLU A 50 -10.99 19.17 0.16
CA GLU A 50 -10.62 17.82 -0.30
C GLU A 50 -9.97 17.88 -1.69
N ALA A 51 -10.46 18.74 -2.58
CA ALA A 51 -9.90 18.95 -3.91
C ALA A 51 -8.47 19.49 -3.84
N ASP A 52 -8.24 20.49 -2.98
CA ASP A 52 -6.93 21.10 -2.74
C ASP A 52 -5.94 20.06 -2.18
N ILE A 53 -6.38 19.18 -1.25
CA ILE A 53 -5.54 18.07 -0.76
C ILE A 53 -5.15 17.14 -1.91
N LEU A 54 -6.12 16.70 -2.72
CA LEU A 54 -5.87 15.77 -3.80
C LEU A 54 -4.97 16.39 -4.87
N GLU A 55 -5.10 17.69 -5.13
CA GLU A 55 -4.19 18.44 -6.01
C GLU A 55 -2.77 18.51 -5.44
N GLU A 56 -2.59 18.81 -4.15
CA GLU A 56 -1.28 18.81 -3.51
C GLU A 56 -0.61 17.42 -3.58
N ILE A 57 -1.35 16.34 -3.29
CA ILE A 57 -0.87 14.96 -3.43
C ILE A 57 -0.47 14.69 -4.88
N LEU A 58 -1.33 15.03 -5.84
CA LEU A 58 -1.06 14.84 -7.27
C LEU A 58 0.19 15.59 -7.72
N CYS A 59 0.40 16.82 -7.25
CA CYS A 59 1.59 17.61 -7.53
C CYS A 59 2.87 16.93 -7.05
N VAL A 60 2.86 16.38 -5.83
CA VAL A 60 4.02 15.67 -5.26
C VAL A 60 4.37 14.44 -6.09
N PHE A 61 3.38 13.60 -6.37
CA PHE A 61 3.59 12.34 -7.11
C PHE A 61 3.86 12.55 -8.61
N SER A 62 3.48 13.70 -9.17
CA SER A 62 3.84 14.10 -10.54
C SER A 62 5.28 14.64 -10.66
N ASP A 63 5.97 14.89 -9.55
CA ASP A 63 7.34 15.43 -9.51
C ASP A 63 8.42 14.33 -9.51
N PHE A 64 8.04 13.05 -9.54
CA PHE A 64 9.00 11.97 -9.64
C PHE A 64 8.50 10.78 -10.46
N ILE A 65 9.45 9.94 -10.89
CA ILE A 65 9.21 8.74 -11.70
C ILE A 65 9.96 7.57 -11.08
N SER A 66 9.21 6.51 -10.74
CA SER A 66 9.76 5.21 -10.37
C SER A 66 10.09 4.40 -11.63
N ILE A 67 11.37 4.10 -11.85
CA ILE A 67 11.77 3.35 -13.04
C ILE A 67 11.36 1.87 -12.93
N ASP A 68 11.27 1.32 -11.71
CA ASP A 68 10.72 -0.02 -11.51
C ASP A 68 9.23 -0.07 -11.90
N CYS A 69 8.42 0.91 -11.46
CA CYS A 69 7.01 0.99 -11.81
C CYS A 69 6.79 1.19 -13.33
N VAL A 70 7.65 1.96 -14.00
CA VAL A 70 7.64 2.07 -15.48
C VAL A 70 7.88 0.71 -16.12
N VAL A 71 8.92 -0.01 -15.69
CA VAL A 71 9.27 -1.33 -16.24
C VAL A 71 8.14 -2.33 -16.00
N ASP A 72 7.55 -2.37 -14.81
CA ASP A 72 6.41 -3.24 -14.50
C ASP A 72 5.18 -2.88 -15.34
N SER A 73 4.89 -1.59 -15.51
CA SER A 73 3.77 -1.14 -16.34
C SER A 73 3.92 -1.57 -17.80
N LEU A 74 5.15 -1.60 -18.33
CA LEU A 74 5.46 -2.11 -19.68
C LEU A 74 5.35 -3.64 -19.76
N ILE A 75 5.81 -4.37 -18.75
CA ILE A 75 5.73 -5.85 -18.69
C ILE A 75 4.26 -6.27 -18.64
N ASP A 76 3.47 -5.62 -17.79
CA ASP A 76 2.04 -5.89 -17.62
C ASP A 76 1.20 -5.34 -18.80
N GLY A 77 1.81 -4.61 -19.75
CA GLY A 77 1.13 -4.06 -20.92
C GLY A 77 0.17 -2.90 -20.62
N THR A 78 0.22 -2.33 -19.41
CA THR A 78 -0.57 -1.15 -19.01
C THR A 78 0.03 0.17 -19.52
N LEU A 79 1.25 0.10 -20.01
CA LEU A 79 1.96 1.15 -20.69
C LEU A 79 2.61 0.58 -21.95
N THR A 80 2.63 1.36 -23.03
CA THR A 80 3.40 1.04 -24.23
C THR A 80 4.69 1.87 -24.29
N LEU A 81 5.71 1.33 -24.97
CA LEU A 81 6.96 2.07 -25.20
C LEU A 81 6.75 3.34 -26.04
N GLU A 82 5.73 3.35 -26.90
CA GLU A 82 5.35 4.53 -27.67
C GLU A 82 4.79 5.63 -26.77
N GLU A 83 3.98 5.28 -25.77
CA GLU A 83 3.47 6.24 -24.77
C GLU A 83 4.58 6.76 -23.85
N LEU A 84 5.56 5.92 -23.52
CA LEU A 84 6.72 6.26 -22.68
C LEU A 84 7.74 7.14 -23.42
N GLY A 85 8.05 6.82 -24.68
CA GLY A 85 9.16 7.37 -25.48
C GLY A 85 9.09 8.87 -25.79
N TYR A 86 8.00 9.54 -25.40
CA TYR A 86 7.83 10.99 -25.55
C TYR A 86 7.79 11.76 -24.21
N LYS A 87 7.89 11.08 -23.04
CA LYS A 87 7.44 11.68 -21.77
C LYS A 87 8.28 11.46 -20.53
N VAL A 88 9.30 10.59 -20.54
CA VAL A 88 10.13 10.44 -19.34
C VAL A 88 11.06 11.63 -19.22
N ASP A 89 10.72 12.53 -18.29
CA ASP A 89 11.63 13.56 -17.84
C ASP A 89 12.69 12.91 -16.94
N GLU A 90 13.90 12.77 -17.47
CA GLU A 90 15.01 12.17 -16.72
C GLU A 90 15.29 12.92 -15.42
N ASP A 91 14.95 14.21 -15.32
CA ASP A 91 15.12 15.00 -14.10
C ASP A 91 14.22 14.56 -12.95
N LYS A 92 13.12 13.87 -13.27
CA LYS A 92 12.17 13.34 -12.29
C LYS A 92 12.47 11.91 -11.83
N LEU A 93 13.44 11.22 -12.44
CA LEU A 93 13.75 9.85 -12.04
C LEU A 93 14.16 9.75 -10.57
N LEU A 94 13.58 8.79 -9.85
CA LEU A 94 13.98 8.46 -8.49
C LEU A 94 15.38 7.84 -8.45
N TYR A 95 16.09 8.06 -7.34
CA TYR A 95 17.40 7.43 -7.12
C TYR A 95 17.29 5.91 -7.10
N LEU A 96 18.19 5.25 -7.86
CA LEU A 96 18.28 3.81 -7.93
C LEU A 96 19.61 3.30 -7.35
N PRO A 97 19.60 2.69 -6.14
CA PRO A 97 20.77 2.03 -5.59
C PRO A 97 21.42 1.02 -6.55
N LEU A 98 22.75 0.91 -6.52
CA LEU A 98 23.52 0.08 -7.45
C LEU A 98 23.09 -1.40 -7.45
N GLN A 99 22.68 -1.92 -6.29
CA GLN A 99 22.23 -3.30 -6.18
C GLN A 99 20.90 -3.53 -6.93
N LEU A 100 19.94 -2.61 -6.78
CA LEU A 100 18.65 -2.65 -7.49
C LEU A 100 18.82 -2.43 -8.99
N ARG A 101 19.77 -1.56 -9.39
CA ARG A 101 20.11 -1.36 -10.79
C ARG A 101 20.41 -2.68 -11.52
N LYS A 102 21.25 -3.54 -10.93
CA LYS A 102 21.61 -4.82 -11.56
C LYS A 102 20.40 -5.73 -11.77
N GLN A 103 19.49 -5.77 -10.79
CA GLN A 103 18.27 -6.55 -10.90
C GLN A 103 17.35 -6.01 -11.99
N LEU A 104 17.18 -4.68 -12.04
CA LEU A 104 16.32 -4.04 -13.02
C LEU A 104 16.87 -4.19 -14.45
N GLU A 105 18.18 -4.08 -14.64
CA GLU A 105 18.82 -4.38 -15.93
C GLU A 105 18.57 -5.83 -16.38
N ALA A 106 18.64 -6.79 -15.45
CA ALA A 106 18.34 -8.19 -15.74
C ALA A 106 16.86 -8.41 -16.07
N LYS A 107 15.95 -7.79 -15.29
CA LYS A 107 14.51 -7.80 -15.52
C LYS A 107 14.15 -7.27 -16.90
N ILE A 108 14.77 -6.17 -17.33
CA ILE A 108 14.58 -5.60 -18.68
C ILE A 108 15.06 -6.58 -19.75
N LYS A 109 16.29 -7.09 -19.64
CA LYS A 109 16.88 -7.99 -20.64
C LYS A 109 16.08 -9.29 -20.79
N ASN A 110 15.53 -9.81 -19.70
CA ASN A 110 14.77 -11.05 -19.70
C ASN A 110 13.36 -10.88 -20.29
N ASN A 111 12.66 -9.78 -19.97
CA ASN A 111 11.26 -9.59 -20.37
C ASN A 111 11.11 -8.93 -21.75
N PHE A 112 12.12 -8.19 -22.23
CA PHE A 112 12.05 -7.48 -23.51
C PHE A 112 13.02 -8.03 -24.57
N ASN A 113 13.40 -9.31 -24.46
CA ASN A 113 14.37 -9.95 -25.37
C ASN A 113 13.93 -9.98 -26.85
N SER A 114 12.62 -9.90 -27.12
CA SER A 114 12.00 -9.92 -28.45
C SER A 114 11.73 -8.52 -29.02
N GLN A 115 11.93 -7.47 -28.21
CA GLN A 115 11.73 -6.08 -28.62
C GLN A 115 12.89 -5.57 -29.48
N THR A 116 12.69 -4.43 -30.13
CA THR A 116 13.78 -3.79 -30.88
C THR A 116 14.92 -3.42 -29.93
N LYS A 117 16.17 -3.60 -30.39
CA LYS A 117 17.38 -3.25 -29.62
C LYS A 117 17.31 -1.81 -29.09
N ARG A 118 16.79 -0.88 -29.90
CA ARG A 118 16.61 0.53 -29.53
C ARG A 118 15.74 0.71 -28.27
N ASN A 119 14.68 -0.07 -28.13
CA ASN A 119 13.77 0.02 -26.99
C ASN A 119 14.43 -0.48 -25.70
N VAL A 120 15.14 -1.61 -25.80
CA VAL A 120 15.91 -2.16 -24.68
C VAL A 120 17.01 -1.19 -24.25
N ASP A 121 17.76 -0.64 -25.22
CA ASP A 121 18.83 0.34 -24.97
C ASP A 121 18.27 1.61 -24.29
N TYR A 122 17.07 2.06 -24.66
CA TYR A 122 16.41 3.20 -24.02
C TYR A 122 16.05 2.93 -22.56
N LEU A 123 15.44 1.78 -22.24
CA LEU A 123 15.12 1.43 -20.84
C LEU A 123 16.38 1.30 -19.99
N LEU A 124 17.44 0.69 -20.53
CA LEU A 124 18.73 0.58 -19.84
C LEU A 124 19.38 1.96 -19.62
N HIS A 125 19.21 2.89 -20.55
CA HIS A 125 19.63 4.29 -20.38
C HIS A 125 18.89 4.97 -19.22
N LEU A 126 17.57 4.80 -19.10
CA LEU A 126 16.81 5.34 -17.97
C LEU A 126 17.26 4.75 -16.63
N VAL A 127 17.59 3.45 -16.59
CA VAL A 127 18.13 2.78 -15.40
C VAL A 127 19.51 3.34 -15.01
N GLU A 128 20.39 3.58 -15.99
CA GLU A 128 21.67 4.26 -15.76
C GLU A 128 21.43 5.66 -15.19
N ALA A 129 20.58 6.47 -15.82
CA ALA A 129 20.27 7.83 -15.40
C ALA A 129 19.75 7.88 -13.95
N ALA A 130 18.81 7.00 -13.59
CA ALA A 130 18.29 6.86 -12.23
C ALA A 130 19.38 6.50 -11.20
N SER A 131 20.36 5.67 -11.59
CA SER A 131 21.47 5.29 -10.70
C SER A 131 22.50 6.40 -10.45
N GLN A 132 22.52 7.41 -11.32
CA GLN A 132 23.38 8.59 -11.19
C GLN A 132 22.71 9.75 -10.44
N LYS A 133 21.41 9.64 -10.12
CA LYS A 133 20.69 10.67 -9.37
C LYS A 133 21.21 10.80 -7.96
N ARG A 134 21.05 12.01 -7.39
CA ARG A 134 21.22 12.22 -5.97
C ARG A 134 19.97 11.75 -5.23
N PHE A 135 20.15 10.94 -4.19
CA PHE A 135 19.05 10.56 -3.31
C PHE A 135 18.42 11.80 -2.64
N LYS A 136 17.09 11.91 -2.74
CA LYS A 136 16.25 12.84 -1.99
C LYS A 136 15.20 12.02 -1.26
N ASN A 137 15.18 12.13 0.07
CA ASN A 137 14.11 11.55 0.87
C ASN A 137 12.84 12.39 0.68
N ARG A 138 11.76 11.77 0.18
CA ARG A 138 10.50 12.43 -0.21
C ARG A 138 9.41 12.28 0.86
N LEU A 139 9.67 11.61 1.98
CA LEU A 139 8.61 11.21 2.92
C LEU A 139 7.86 12.41 3.52
N ASN A 140 8.57 13.49 3.88
CA ASN A 140 7.90 14.71 4.35
C ASN A 140 7.03 15.35 3.25
N ASP A 141 7.58 15.50 2.03
CA ASP A 141 6.85 16.03 0.87
C ASP A 141 5.55 15.25 0.60
N ILE A 142 5.56 13.93 0.79
CA ILE A 142 4.43 13.03 0.56
C ILE A 142 3.37 13.14 1.66
N PHE A 143 3.78 13.12 2.93
CA PHE A 143 2.83 12.99 4.04
C PHE A 143 2.33 14.31 4.59
N LEU A 144 3.02 15.43 4.33
CA LEU A 144 2.58 16.74 4.79
C LEU A 144 1.23 17.17 4.19
N PRO A 145 0.95 16.99 2.89
CA PRO A 145 -0.38 17.25 2.33
C PRO A 145 -1.50 16.40 2.96
N ILE A 146 -1.21 15.15 3.31
CA ILE A 146 -2.17 14.16 3.81
C ILE A 146 -2.55 14.45 5.27
N PHE A 147 -1.55 14.60 6.14
CA PHE A 147 -1.75 14.72 7.59
C PHE A 147 -1.68 16.17 8.10
N GLY A 148 -1.12 17.10 7.32
CA GLY A 148 -0.98 18.50 7.72
C GLY A 148 -0.22 18.63 9.05
N GLY A 149 -0.79 19.39 9.98
CA GLY A 149 -0.20 19.61 11.30
C GLY A 149 -0.12 18.36 12.19
N GLU A 150 -0.88 17.30 11.88
CA GLU A 150 -0.87 16.06 12.65
C GLU A 150 0.39 15.22 12.39
N LEU A 151 1.12 15.46 11.29
CA LEU A 151 2.27 14.65 10.92
C LEU A 151 3.34 14.61 12.03
N ASP A 152 3.67 15.78 12.59
CA ASP A 152 4.68 15.88 13.65
C ASP A 152 4.25 15.15 14.92
N PHE A 153 2.95 15.18 15.24
CA PHE A 153 2.38 14.44 16.36
C PHE A 153 2.49 12.92 16.16
N LEU A 154 2.12 12.42 14.97
CA LEU A 154 2.21 11.00 14.64
C LEU A 154 3.66 10.50 14.67
N LEU A 155 4.61 11.29 14.16
CA LEU A 155 6.04 10.97 14.21
C LEU A 155 6.58 10.97 15.64
N ALA A 156 6.13 11.91 16.48
CA ALA A 156 6.50 11.92 17.90
C ALA A 156 5.96 10.68 18.63
N LYS A 157 4.73 10.25 18.34
CA LYS A 157 4.13 9.02 18.89
C LYS A 157 4.91 7.78 18.47
N ALA A 158 5.30 7.68 17.20
CA ALA A 158 6.12 6.58 16.71
C ALA A 158 7.44 6.43 17.50
N ASN A 159 8.06 7.55 17.89
CA ASN A 159 9.30 7.54 18.68
C ASN A 159 9.11 7.08 20.13
N LEU A 160 7.91 7.18 20.70
CA LEU A 160 7.63 6.75 22.07
C LEU A 160 7.30 5.26 22.15
N GLU A 161 6.74 4.70 21.08
CA GLU A 161 6.29 3.30 20.98
C GLU A 161 7.43 2.30 20.70
N THR A 162 8.65 2.77 20.41
CA THR A 162 9.79 1.87 20.19
C THR A 162 10.21 1.20 21.49
N ASN A 163 9.74 -0.03 21.73
CA ASN A 163 10.20 -0.89 22.82
C ASN A 163 11.65 -1.35 22.58
N GLU A 164 12.51 -1.18 23.59
CA GLU A 164 13.95 -1.51 23.54
C GLU A 164 14.25 -3.02 23.45
N THR A 165 13.25 -3.90 23.57
CA THR A 165 13.43 -5.35 23.46
C THR A 165 12.69 -5.91 22.25
N LEU A 166 13.40 -5.98 21.11
CA LEU A 166 13.14 -6.98 20.08
C LEU A 166 13.32 -8.36 20.73
N HIS A 167 12.27 -8.88 21.35
CA HIS A 167 12.28 -10.22 21.91
C HIS A 167 12.54 -11.23 20.79
N GLU A 168 13.27 -12.30 21.12
CA GLU A 168 13.47 -13.43 20.21
C GLU A 168 12.12 -13.84 19.61
N LEU A 169 12.08 -13.93 18.27
CA LEU A 169 10.90 -14.37 17.55
C LEU A 169 10.44 -15.73 18.08
N PRO A 170 9.14 -15.93 18.33
CA PRO A 170 8.64 -17.26 18.63
C PRO A 170 9.02 -18.21 17.48
N ALA A 171 9.33 -19.47 17.82
CA ALA A 171 9.69 -20.47 16.82
C ALA A 171 8.63 -20.56 15.71
N LYS A 172 9.06 -20.42 14.45
CA LYS A 172 8.16 -20.50 13.28
C LYS A 172 7.45 -21.86 13.28
N LYS A 173 6.11 -21.82 13.30
CA LYS A 173 5.26 -22.99 13.06
C LYS A 173 4.72 -22.88 11.64
N PRO A 174 5.31 -23.57 10.66
CA PRO A 174 4.87 -23.47 9.28
C PRO A 174 3.41 -23.91 9.16
N VAL A 175 2.67 -23.22 8.31
CA VAL A 175 1.34 -23.65 7.87
C VAL A 175 1.51 -24.50 6.62
N GLU A 176 0.87 -25.67 6.58
CA GLU A 176 0.85 -26.49 5.36
C GLU A 176 -0.22 -25.97 4.41
N VAL A 177 0.05 -26.03 3.10
CA VAL A 177 -0.87 -25.52 2.07
C VAL A 177 -2.24 -26.19 2.17
N ASP A 178 -2.26 -27.50 2.43
CA ASP A 178 -3.49 -28.30 2.54
C ASP A 178 -4.37 -27.87 3.74
N ASP A 179 -3.80 -27.17 4.73
CA ASP A 179 -4.54 -26.71 5.91
C ASP A 179 -5.13 -25.30 5.75
N ILE A 180 -4.75 -24.54 4.71
CA ILE A 180 -5.07 -23.11 4.56
C ILE A 180 -6.59 -22.85 4.61
N GLU A 181 -7.39 -23.57 3.81
CA GLU A 181 -8.85 -23.38 3.76
C GLU A 181 -9.52 -23.64 5.11
N CYS A 182 -9.10 -24.71 5.78
CA CYS A 182 -9.61 -25.10 7.09
C CYS A 182 -9.24 -24.06 8.15
N LEU A 183 -8.00 -23.56 8.12
CA LEU A 183 -7.51 -22.54 9.04
C LEU A 183 -8.24 -21.21 8.87
N ILE A 184 -8.48 -20.77 7.63
CA ILE A 184 -9.27 -19.56 7.37
C ILE A 184 -10.67 -19.70 7.98
N SER A 185 -11.37 -20.78 7.64
CA SER A 185 -12.73 -21.01 8.09
C SER A 185 -12.82 -21.06 9.62
N SER A 186 -11.97 -21.87 10.26
CA SER A 186 -11.91 -22.00 11.71
C SER A 186 -11.56 -20.68 12.41
N PHE A 187 -10.62 -19.91 11.84
CA PHE A 187 -10.18 -18.66 12.42
C PHE A 187 -11.28 -17.60 12.34
N ILE A 188 -11.91 -17.43 11.17
CA ILE A 188 -13.03 -16.50 10.99
C ILE A 188 -14.20 -16.85 11.92
N GLU A 189 -14.58 -18.13 12.02
CA GLU A 189 -15.63 -18.56 12.96
C GLU A 189 -15.28 -18.19 14.41
N SER A 190 -14.01 -18.35 14.80
CA SER A 190 -13.54 -17.99 16.13
C SER A 190 -13.53 -16.48 16.39
N LEU A 191 -13.34 -15.65 15.36
CA LEU A 191 -13.37 -14.19 15.48
C LEU A 191 -14.81 -13.68 15.59
N VAL A 192 -15.70 -14.14 14.71
CA VAL A 192 -17.09 -13.66 14.65
C VAL A 192 -17.91 -14.10 15.88
N SER A 193 -17.54 -15.21 16.51
CA SER A 193 -18.21 -15.71 17.74
C SER A 193 -17.85 -14.93 19.01
N GLN A 194 -16.92 -13.96 18.95
CA GLN A 194 -16.54 -13.16 20.11
C GLN A 194 -17.40 -11.89 20.21
N ASP A 195 -18.16 -11.76 21.31
CA ASP A 195 -19.06 -10.62 21.60
C ASP A 195 -18.38 -9.24 21.49
N PHE A 196 -17.07 -9.18 21.74
CA PHE A 196 -16.25 -7.98 21.61
C PHE A 196 -16.34 -7.34 20.22
N PHE A 197 -16.32 -8.15 19.16
CA PHE A 197 -16.33 -7.65 17.79
C PHE A 197 -17.67 -7.02 17.40
N GLY A 198 -18.78 -7.61 17.85
CA GLY A 198 -20.11 -7.07 17.61
C GLY A 198 -20.30 -5.65 18.18
N ASN A 199 -19.69 -5.38 19.34
CA ASN A 199 -19.75 -4.06 19.96
C ASN A 199 -18.82 -3.03 19.28
N MET A 200 -17.66 -3.46 18.77
CA MET A 200 -16.65 -2.57 18.18
C MET A 200 -16.93 -2.22 16.72
N PHE A 201 -17.40 -3.19 15.93
CA PHE A 201 -17.57 -3.07 14.48
C PHE A 201 -19.04 -3.15 14.03
N GLY A 202 -19.97 -3.38 14.96
CA GLY A 202 -21.35 -3.69 14.63
C GLY A 202 -21.47 -5.09 14.01
N SER A 203 -22.35 -5.24 13.02
CA SER A 203 -22.51 -6.52 12.32
C SER A 203 -21.32 -6.76 11.39
N LEU A 204 -20.44 -7.70 11.77
CA LEU A 204 -19.41 -8.23 10.88
C LEU A 204 -20.05 -9.23 9.92
N THR A 205 -20.00 -8.92 8.63
CA THR A 205 -20.33 -9.87 7.57
C THR A 205 -19.10 -10.01 6.67
N LEU A 206 -18.57 -11.22 6.56
CA LEU A 206 -17.55 -11.52 5.58
C LEU A 206 -18.22 -11.60 4.20
N PRO A 207 -17.81 -10.80 3.20
CA PRO A 207 -18.33 -10.94 1.85
C PRO A 207 -17.93 -12.31 1.27
N ASP A 208 -18.72 -12.80 0.32
CA ASP A 208 -18.36 -14.01 -0.43
C ASP A 208 -17.18 -13.70 -1.37
N PHE A 209 -16.11 -14.50 -1.31
CA PHE A 209 -14.91 -14.35 -2.13
C PHE A 209 -14.43 -15.70 -2.67
N ASP A 210 -13.68 -15.66 -3.76
CA ASP A 210 -12.96 -16.83 -4.27
C ASP A 210 -11.55 -16.90 -3.65
N LEU A 211 -11.09 -18.10 -3.30
CA LEU A 211 -9.74 -18.31 -2.77
C LEU A 211 -8.81 -18.80 -3.88
N GLU A 212 -7.64 -18.18 -4.00
CA GLU A 212 -6.54 -18.67 -4.82
C GLU A 212 -5.27 -18.82 -3.98
N ILE A 213 -4.55 -19.93 -4.18
CA ILE A 213 -3.28 -20.19 -3.50
C ILE A 213 -2.19 -20.28 -4.57
N HIS A 214 -1.20 -19.40 -4.46
CA HIS A 214 -0.05 -19.32 -5.36
C HIS A 214 1.23 -19.65 -4.62
N THR A 215 2.24 -20.16 -5.34
CA THR A 215 3.60 -20.29 -4.80
C THR A 215 4.41 -19.05 -5.17
N GLY A 216 5.16 -18.49 -4.23
CA GLY A 216 5.97 -17.29 -4.48
C GLY A 216 6.09 -16.38 -3.27
N ILE A 217 6.82 -15.27 -3.44
CA ILE A 217 7.01 -14.26 -2.39
C ILE A 217 5.74 -13.44 -2.25
N GLY A 218 5.24 -13.32 -1.01
CA GLY A 218 4.05 -12.56 -0.66
C GLY A 218 3.47 -13.03 0.66
N PHE A 219 2.44 -12.34 1.16
CA PHE A 219 1.62 -12.80 2.28
C PHE A 219 0.26 -13.25 1.73
N ALA A 220 -0.76 -12.42 1.87
CA ALA A 220 -2.02 -12.57 1.18
C ALA A 220 -2.46 -11.20 0.64
N GLU A 221 -3.40 -11.20 -0.29
CA GLU A 221 -3.98 -9.99 -0.86
C GLU A 221 -5.48 -10.20 -1.06
N TYR A 222 -6.28 -9.28 -0.56
CA TYR A 222 -7.71 -9.22 -0.80
C TYR A 222 -8.04 -8.27 -1.95
N TRP A 223 -8.55 -8.83 -3.04
CA TRP A 223 -8.91 -8.08 -4.23
C TRP A 223 -10.42 -7.89 -4.27
N ALA A 224 -10.87 -6.71 -3.85
CA ALA A 224 -12.26 -6.32 -3.98
C ALA A 224 -12.67 -6.23 -5.47
N SER A 225 -13.89 -6.66 -5.78
CA SER A 225 -14.46 -6.58 -7.13
C SER A 225 -14.59 -5.15 -7.65
N GLU A 226 -14.57 -4.12 -6.80
CA GLU A 226 -14.48 -2.72 -7.22
C GLU A 226 -13.13 -2.36 -7.85
N LEU A 227 -12.07 -3.08 -7.49
CA LEU A 227 -10.71 -2.85 -7.99
C LEU A 227 -10.38 -3.68 -9.22
N THR A 228 -11.19 -4.70 -9.51
CA THR A 228 -10.87 -5.69 -10.55
C THR A 228 -11.95 -5.71 -11.63
N SER A 229 -11.63 -6.26 -12.79
CA SER A 229 -12.63 -6.57 -13.83
C SER A 229 -13.54 -7.76 -13.45
N GLN A 230 -13.32 -8.37 -12.29
CA GLN A 230 -13.99 -9.59 -11.86
C GLN A 230 -15.33 -9.28 -11.20
N LYS A 231 -16.25 -10.25 -11.27
CA LYS A 231 -17.60 -10.10 -10.70
C LYS A 231 -17.67 -10.38 -9.20
N LYS A 232 -16.60 -10.94 -8.63
CA LYS A 232 -16.54 -11.44 -7.26
C LYS A 232 -15.20 -11.05 -6.65
N ASP A 233 -15.23 -10.85 -5.34
CA ASP A 233 -14.02 -10.57 -4.56
C ASP A 233 -13.12 -11.81 -4.53
N LYS A 234 -11.82 -11.60 -4.31
CA LYS A 234 -10.84 -12.69 -4.27
C LYS A 234 -9.90 -12.53 -3.08
N LEU A 235 -9.55 -13.62 -2.44
CA LEU A 235 -8.41 -13.70 -1.52
C LEU A 235 -7.30 -14.52 -2.21
N VAL A 236 -6.15 -13.91 -2.39
CA VAL A 236 -4.95 -14.54 -2.95
C VAL A 236 -3.99 -14.82 -1.80
N ILE A 237 -3.54 -16.06 -1.62
CA ILE A 237 -2.57 -16.45 -0.59
C ILE A 237 -1.29 -16.93 -1.25
N TYR A 238 -0.16 -16.34 -0.86
CA TYR A 238 1.16 -16.72 -1.33
C TYR A 238 1.81 -17.68 -0.33
N ALA A 239 1.78 -18.97 -0.66
CA ALA A 239 2.42 -20.00 0.15
C ALA A 239 3.94 -20.00 -0.06
N ASN A 240 4.69 -19.54 0.94
CA ASN A 240 6.15 -19.65 1.00
C ASN A 240 6.65 -19.86 2.43
N SER A 241 7.84 -20.45 2.56
CA SER A 241 8.45 -20.77 3.85
C SER A 241 8.92 -19.54 4.65
N ASP A 242 9.10 -18.39 3.98
CA ASP A 242 9.58 -17.17 4.63
C ASP A 242 8.47 -16.52 5.46
N ASN A 243 7.23 -16.57 4.98
CA ASN A 243 6.11 -15.76 5.44
C ASN A 243 4.96 -16.56 6.08
N LEU A 244 4.88 -17.87 5.90
CA LEU A 244 3.70 -18.64 6.32
C LEU A 244 3.90 -19.36 7.66
N ASP A 245 4.08 -18.62 8.75
CA ASP A 245 3.91 -19.15 10.11
C ASP A 245 2.51 -18.87 10.66
N LEU A 246 2.00 -19.71 11.57
CA LEU A 246 0.63 -19.60 12.06
C LEU A 246 0.29 -18.25 12.72
N GLY A 247 1.25 -17.62 13.41
CA GLY A 247 1.02 -16.32 14.07
C GLY A 247 0.86 -15.22 13.05
N ASN A 248 1.82 -15.15 12.11
CA ASN A 248 1.77 -14.22 11.00
C ASN A 248 0.56 -14.46 10.09
N PHE A 249 0.23 -15.71 9.80
CA PHE A 249 -0.90 -16.06 8.96
C PHE A 249 -2.21 -15.52 9.53
N LYS A 250 -2.43 -15.66 10.85
CA LYS A 250 -3.61 -15.07 11.51
C LYS A 250 -3.64 -13.54 11.44
N ALA A 251 -2.49 -12.89 11.66
CA ALA A 251 -2.37 -11.44 11.53
C ALA A 251 -2.69 -10.97 10.10
N THR A 252 -2.16 -11.68 9.10
CA THR A 252 -2.45 -11.46 7.68
C THR A 252 -3.95 -11.65 7.40
N LEU A 253 -4.60 -12.69 7.92
CA LEU A 253 -6.05 -12.87 7.74
C LEU A 253 -6.88 -11.74 8.37
N VAL A 254 -6.42 -11.15 9.48
CA VAL A 254 -7.06 -9.97 10.07
C VAL A 254 -6.88 -8.74 9.17
N HIS A 255 -5.68 -8.54 8.61
CA HIS A 255 -5.37 -7.46 7.67
C HIS A 255 -6.22 -7.57 6.39
N GLU A 256 -6.35 -8.77 5.82
CA GLU A 256 -7.02 -8.95 4.54
C GLU A 256 -8.54 -9.14 4.65
N LEU A 257 -9.04 -9.82 5.68
CA LEU A 257 -10.44 -10.21 5.78
C LEU A 257 -11.21 -9.40 6.83
N LEU A 258 -11.27 -9.90 8.06
CA LEU A 258 -12.08 -9.32 9.13
C LEU A 258 -11.20 -8.95 10.34
N PRO A 259 -11.26 -7.69 10.80
CA PRO A 259 -12.00 -6.53 10.27
C PRO A 259 -11.20 -5.67 9.26
N GLY A 260 -10.20 -6.22 8.57
CA GLY A 260 -9.35 -5.49 7.62
C GLY A 260 -10.01 -5.16 6.27
N HIS A 261 -9.33 -5.47 5.15
CA HIS A 261 -9.73 -5.02 3.80
C HIS A 261 -11.14 -5.47 3.39
N ALA A 262 -11.49 -6.75 3.54
CA ALA A 262 -12.83 -7.22 3.16
C ALA A 262 -13.95 -6.50 3.92
N PHE A 263 -13.74 -6.20 5.20
CA PHE A 263 -14.67 -5.39 5.98
C PHE A 263 -14.72 -3.94 5.49
N PHE A 264 -13.57 -3.29 5.25
CA PHE A 264 -13.49 -1.92 4.74
C PHE A 264 -14.29 -1.75 3.44
N TYR A 265 -14.05 -2.64 2.47
CA TYR A 265 -14.76 -2.63 1.18
C TYR A 265 -16.25 -2.94 1.32
N THR A 266 -16.63 -3.79 2.28
CA THR A 266 -18.05 -4.01 2.62
C THR A 266 -18.70 -2.72 3.16
N GLN A 267 -18.04 -2.01 4.07
CA GLN A 267 -18.54 -0.73 4.59
C GLN A 267 -18.63 0.33 3.50
N MET A 268 -17.66 0.37 2.59
CA MET A 268 -17.68 1.26 1.43
C MET A 268 -18.91 1.02 0.54
N ARG A 269 -19.23 -0.25 0.24
CA ARG A 269 -20.42 -0.64 -0.56
C ARG A 269 -21.73 -0.22 0.10
N LEU A 270 -21.82 -0.42 1.42
CA LEU A 270 -23.01 -0.09 2.20
C LEU A 270 -23.20 1.43 2.34
N SER A 271 -22.10 2.14 2.57
CA SER A 271 -22.10 3.58 2.82
C SER A 271 -22.29 4.40 1.55
N ARG A 272 -21.77 3.91 0.41
CA ARG A 272 -21.81 4.58 -0.90
C ARG A 272 -21.32 6.04 -0.82
N PRO A 273 -20.07 6.27 -0.37
CA PRO A 273 -19.53 7.61 -0.24
C PRO A 273 -19.55 8.37 -1.58
N LYS A 274 -19.57 9.70 -1.51
CA LYS A 274 -19.69 10.56 -2.72
C LYS A 274 -18.48 10.42 -3.65
N LEU A 275 -17.31 10.25 -3.07
CA LEU A 275 -16.05 9.96 -3.75
C LEU A 275 -15.36 8.78 -3.08
N VAL A 276 -14.69 7.96 -3.88
CA VAL A 276 -13.75 6.94 -3.39
C VAL A 276 -12.44 7.08 -4.17
N ASP A 277 -11.35 7.30 -3.44
CA ASP A 277 -10.01 7.08 -3.93
C ASP A 277 -9.50 5.72 -3.46
N HIS A 278 -9.45 4.75 -4.39
CA HIS A 278 -8.90 3.43 -4.09
C HIS A 278 -7.39 3.42 -3.91
N GLY A 279 -6.69 4.47 -4.37
CA GLY A 279 -5.26 4.67 -4.14
C GLY A 279 -4.94 5.48 -2.89
N ALA A 280 -5.91 5.73 -2.01
CA ALA A 280 -5.71 6.35 -0.71
C ALA A 280 -5.01 5.37 0.25
N MET A 281 -3.70 5.18 0.05
CA MET A 281 -2.91 4.17 0.74
C MET A 281 -2.90 4.36 2.26
N CYS A 282 -2.89 5.61 2.76
CA CYS A 282 -2.89 5.84 4.21
C CYS A 282 -4.21 5.42 4.84
N LEU A 283 -5.34 5.65 4.15
CA LEU A 283 -6.66 5.22 4.58
C LEU A 283 -6.81 3.69 4.52
N VAL A 284 -6.59 3.12 3.34
CA VAL A 284 -6.90 1.72 3.06
C VAL A 284 -5.93 0.80 3.81
N GLU A 285 -4.62 0.99 3.63
CA GLU A 285 -3.62 0.14 4.27
C GLU A 285 -3.40 0.49 5.75
N GLY A 286 -3.60 1.75 6.13
CA GLY A 286 -3.58 2.16 7.53
C GLY A 286 -4.70 1.53 8.36
N TRP A 287 -5.90 1.40 7.79
CA TRP A 287 -7.02 0.70 8.43
C TRP A 287 -6.69 -0.77 8.71
N ALA A 288 -6.25 -1.49 7.66
CA ALA A 288 -5.94 -2.91 7.77
C ALA A 288 -4.75 -3.16 8.73
N THR A 289 -3.73 -2.30 8.67
CA THR A 289 -2.59 -2.33 9.61
C THR A 289 -3.01 -2.05 11.05
N TRP A 290 -3.91 -1.09 11.28
CA TRP A 290 -4.46 -0.84 12.61
C TRP A 290 -5.20 -2.06 13.16
N CYS A 291 -5.97 -2.75 12.30
CA CYS A 291 -6.64 -4.00 12.67
C CYS A 291 -5.61 -5.09 13.05
N GLU A 292 -4.56 -5.27 12.25
CA GLU A 292 -3.47 -6.22 12.52
C GLU A 292 -2.86 -6.01 13.91
N TRP A 293 -2.63 -4.75 14.30
CA TRP A 293 -2.00 -4.39 15.57
C TRP A 293 -2.91 -4.56 16.79
N ASN A 294 -4.20 -4.29 16.65
CA ASN A 294 -5.10 -4.12 17.79
C ASN A 294 -6.09 -5.27 18.01
N ILE A 295 -6.33 -6.10 16.99
CA ILE A 295 -7.37 -7.14 17.05
C ILE A 295 -6.83 -8.45 17.61
N LEU A 296 -5.61 -8.81 17.24
CA LEU A 296 -4.94 -9.97 17.80
C LEU A 296 -3.95 -9.49 18.86
N ALA A 297 -4.25 -9.80 20.13
CA ALA A 297 -3.26 -9.71 21.20
C ALA A 297 -2.20 -10.81 21.00
N SER A 298 -1.29 -10.58 20.07
CA SER A 298 -0.25 -11.53 19.67
C SER A 298 1.14 -10.90 19.75
N GLN A 299 2.15 -11.70 20.07
CA GLN A 299 3.54 -11.26 20.03
C GLN A 299 3.93 -10.78 18.63
N TYR A 300 3.34 -11.36 17.59
CA TYR A 300 3.55 -10.95 16.20
C TYR A 300 3.04 -9.52 15.95
N SER A 301 1.81 -9.21 16.33
CA SER A 301 1.20 -7.88 16.17
C SER A 301 2.01 -6.79 16.89
N SER A 302 2.45 -7.05 18.12
CA SER A 302 3.30 -6.12 18.87
C SER A 302 4.67 -5.92 18.23
N LEU A 303 5.24 -6.98 17.65
CA LEU A 303 6.51 -6.91 16.95
C LEU A 303 6.38 -6.15 15.62
N SER A 304 5.35 -6.47 14.82
CA SER A 304 5.02 -5.75 13.57
C SER A 304 4.91 -4.25 13.80
N LYS A 305 4.15 -3.83 14.83
CA LYS A 305 4.06 -2.42 15.25
C LYS A 305 5.45 -1.86 15.57
N SER A 306 6.21 -2.51 16.44
CA SER A 306 7.54 -2.04 16.88
C SER A 306 8.50 -1.83 15.71
N ILE A 307 8.50 -2.73 14.73
CA ILE A 307 9.32 -2.64 13.51
C ILE A 307 8.94 -1.42 12.69
N LYS A 308 7.64 -1.27 12.44
CA LYS A 308 7.10 -0.18 11.64
C LYS A 308 7.39 1.17 12.30
N MET A 309 7.37 1.24 13.64
CA MET A 309 7.76 2.43 14.41
C MET A 309 9.26 2.71 14.33
N GLU A 310 10.10 1.68 14.49
CA GLU A 310 11.54 1.81 14.37
C GLU A 310 11.96 2.25 12.95
N ALA A 311 11.31 1.72 11.92
CA ALA A 311 11.52 2.13 10.53
C ALA A 311 11.17 3.62 10.32
N LEU A 312 10.03 4.09 10.86
CA LEU A 312 9.68 5.51 10.85
C LEU A 312 10.77 6.34 11.53
N ARG A 313 11.17 5.98 12.75
CA ARG A 313 12.18 6.70 13.53
C ARG A 313 13.53 6.81 12.80
N LEU A 314 13.99 5.69 12.25
CA LEU A 314 15.32 5.61 11.62
C LEU A 314 15.36 6.28 10.24
N PHE A 315 14.32 6.12 9.43
CA PHE A 315 14.42 6.40 8.01
C PHE A 315 13.60 7.61 7.54
N PHE A 316 12.65 8.11 8.35
CA PHE A 316 11.78 9.21 7.92
C PHE A 316 12.58 10.47 7.55
N ASN A 317 13.59 10.82 8.35
CA ASN A 317 14.47 11.98 8.13
C ASN A 317 15.88 11.58 7.67
N ALA A 318 16.09 10.32 7.26
CA ALA A 318 17.41 9.87 6.84
C ALA A 318 17.80 10.44 5.47
N HIS A 319 19.10 10.71 5.30
CA HIS A 319 19.65 11.32 4.07
C HIS A 319 20.76 10.49 3.41
N ASP A 320 21.32 9.49 4.10
CA ASP A 320 22.37 8.62 3.56
C ASP A 320 21.75 7.31 3.03
N PRO A 321 21.68 7.11 1.70
CA PRO A 321 21.08 5.92 1.13
C PRO A 321 21.79 4.62 1.54
N LEU A 322 23.10 4.64 1.80
CA LEU A 322 23.83 3.44 2.21
C LEU A 322 23.48 3.02 3.64
N GLN A 323 23.31 3.98 4.54
CA GLN A 323 22.87 3.71 5.91
C GLN A 323 21.43 3.21 5.94
N ILE A 324 20.56 3.79 5.11
CA ILE A 324 19.17 3.34 4.97
C ILE A 324 19.12 1.90 4.46
N GLU A 325 19.83 1.59 3.37
CA GLU A 325 19.88 0.23 2.81
C GLU A 325 20.34 -0.80 3.85
N LYS A 326 21.45 -0.50 4.54
CA LYS A 326 21.97 -1.38 5.60
C LYS A 326 20.98 -1.52 6.76
N GLY A 327 20.34 -0.43 7.17
CA GLY A 327 19.34 -0.44 8.23
C GLY A 327 18.13 -1.30 7.89
N ILE A 328 17.57 -1.14 6.69
CA ILE A 328 16.45 -1.95 6.19
C ILE A 328 16.85 -3.43 6.17
N ARG A 329 18.01 -3.76 5.60
CA ARG A 329 18.49 -5.16 5.54
C ARG A 329 18.66 -5.77 6.93
N ASN A 330 19.29 -5.05 7.86
CA ASN A 330 19.48 -5.53 9.22
C ASN A 330 18.14 -5.76 9.93
N MET A 331 17.21 -4.83 9.76
CA MET A 331 15.88 -4.92 10.33
C MET A 331 15.14 -6.13 9.76
N VAL A 332 15.00 -6.25 8.44
CA VAL A 332 14.28 -7.36 7.79
C VAL A 332 14.90 -8.72 8.12
N THR A 333 16.23 -8.85 8.08
CA THR A 333 16.91 -10.12 8.41
C THR A 333 16.80 -10.48 9.89
N SER A 334 16.74 -9.49 10.80
CA SER A 334 16.48 -9.75 12.22
C SER A 334 15.10 -10.37 12.47
N PHE A 335 14.17 -10.23 11.54
CA PHE A 335 12.86 -10.91 11.55
C PHE A 335 12.87 -12.30 10.91
N GLY A 336 14.05 -12.81 10.55
CA GLY A 336 14.18 -14.11 9.92
C GLY A 336 13.57 -14.16 8.52
N TYR A 337 13.47 -13.02 7.84
CA TYR A 337 13.19 -12.94 6.41
C TYR A 337 14.48 -13.09 5.61
N SER A 338 14.35 -13.58 4.37
CA SER A 338 15.47 -13.80 3.47
C SER A 338 16.06 -12.49 2.92
N ASP A 339 17.26 -12.59 2.35
CA ASP A 339 17.92 -11.47 1.67
C ASP A 339 17.11 -10.93 0.48
N ASP A 340 16.29 -11.78 -0.15
CA ASP A 340 15.40 -11.40 -1.25
C ASP A 340 14.28 -10.48 -0.75
N VAL A 341 13.65 -10.82 0.38
CA VAL A 341 12.63 -9.97 1.03
C VAL A 341 13.25 -8.65 1.51
N ALA A 342 14.49 -8.69 2.02
CA ALA A 342 15.21 -7.49 2.41
C ALA A 342 15.49 -6.56 1.20
N LEU A 343 15.86 -7.13 0.06
CA LEU A 343 16.12 -6.38 -1.17
C LEU A 343 14.83 -5.80 -1.77
N GLU A 344 13.73 -6.53 -1.71
CA GLU A 344 12.40 -6.00 -2.04
C GLU A 344 11.99 -4.84 -1.12
N SER A 345 12.27 -4.92 0.17
CA SER A 345 12.02 -3.82 1.13
C SER A 345 12.87 -2.57 0.81
N VAL A 346 14.12 -2.76 0.39
CA VAL A 346 14.98 -1.69 -0.12
C VAL A 346 14.38 -1.07 -1.40
N LYS A 347 13.87 -1.90 -2.31
CA LYS A 347 13.19 -1.44 -3.53
C LYS A 347 11.97 -0.58 -3.19
N TYR A 348 11.10 -1.04 -2.28
CA TYR A 348 9.95 -0.25 -1.84
C TYR A 348 10.34 1.09 -1.27
N PHE A 349 11.41 1.18 -0.46
CA PHE A 349 11.86 2.46 0.07
C PHE A 349 12.31 3.45 -1.03
N PHE A 350 13.12 3.00 -2.00
CA PHE A 350 13.74 3.89 -2.98
C PHE A 350 12.90 4.15 -4.24
N GLN A 351 12.09 3.18 -4.65
CA GLN A 351 11.31 3.26 -5.89
C GLN A 351 9.80 3.45 -5.65
N TYR A 352 9.33 3.28 -4.41
CA TYR A 352 7.94 3.52 -4.03
C TYR A 352 7.89 4.36 -2.76
N PRO A 353 8.47 5.58 -2.78
CA PRO A 353 8.60 6.40 -1.58
C PRO A 353 7.22 6.65 -0.97
N GLY A 354 7.10 6.45 0.34
CA GLY A 354 5.84 6.56 1.07
C GLY A 354 5.06 5.26 1.21
N TYR A 355 5.22 4.27 0.32
CA TYR A 355 4.41 3.04 0.29
C TYR A 355 4.29 2.37 1.66
N THR A 356 5.40 1.88 2.22
CA THR A 356 5.40 1.17 3.51
C THR A 356 5.03 2.06 4.69
N TYR A 357 5.26 3.38 4.58
CA TYR A 357 5.01 4.32 5.68
C TYR A 357 3.55 4.78 5.75
N ALA A 358 2.82 4.72 4.64
CA ALA A 358 1.38 4.99 4.60
C ALA A 358 0.61 4.04 5.54
N TYR A 359 1.01 2.76 5.57
CA TYR A 359 0.49 1.73 6.48
C TYR A 359 0.64 2.18 7.94
N SER A 360 1.85 2.54 8.33
CA SER A 360 2.19 2.86 9.72
C SER A 360 1.58 4.18 10.18
N LEU A 361 1.66 5.23 9.37
CA LEU A 361 1.12 6.55 9.72
C LEU A 361 -0.41 6.55 9.74
N GLY A 362 -1.05 5.91 8.77
CA GLY A 362 -2.50 5.73 8.76
C GLY A 362 -2.97 4.94 10.00
N ALA A 363 -2.28 3.85 10.35
CA ALA A 363 -2.62 3.07 11.54
C ALA A 363 -2.45 3.85 12.85
N LEU A 364 -1.38 4.65 12.98
CA LEU A 364 -1.19 5.53 14.14
C LEU A 364 -2.29 6.59 14.26
N TRP A 365 -2.74 7.14 13.14
CA TRP A 365 -3.85 8.08 13.12
C TRP A 365 -5.16 7.42 13.59
N PHE A 366 -5.46 6.20 13.12
CA PHE A 366 -6.60 5.44 13.61
C PHE A 366 -6.49 5.10 15.10
N GLU A 367 -5.30 4.74 15.57
CA GLU A 367 -5.05 4.49 16.99
C GLU A 367 -5.31 5.74 17.84
N GLU A 368 -5.03 6.94 17.31
CA GLU A 368 -5.38 8.19 17.97
C GLU A 368 -6.90 8.44 17.96
N LEU A 369 -7.52 8.35 16.79
CA LEU A 369 -8.97 8.55 16.62
C LEU A 369 -9.79 7.65 17.56
N PHE A 370 -9.38 6.39 17.71
CA PHE A 370 -10.12 5.39 18.48
C PHE A 370 -9.89 5.43 20.00
N GLN A 371 -9.09 6.38 20.50
CA GLN A 371 -9.11 6.73 21.93
C GLN A 371 -10.41 7.44 22.34
N HIS A 372 -11.13 8.03 21.37
CA HIS A 372 -12.30 8.87 21.61
C HIS A 372 -13.54 8.44 20.82
N SER A 373 -13.43 7.38 20.02
CA SER A 373 -14.50 6.87 19.16
C SER A 373 -14.35 5.38 18.92
N THR A 374 -15.40 4.73 18.43
CA THR A 374 -15.30 3.34 17.95
C THR A 374 -15.12 3.28 16.43
N PRO A 375 -14.57 2.17 15.89
CA PRO A 375 -14.53 1.97 14.44
C PRO A 375 -15.91 2.03 13.78
N ASN A 376 -16.94 1.50 14.42
CA ASN A 376 -18.31 1.64 13.95
C ASN A 376 -18.76 3.12 13.87
N ASP A 377 -18.45 3.94 14.88
CA ASP A 377 -18.75 5.38 14.84
C ASP A 377 -18.03 6.10 13.69
N PHE A 378 -16.79 5.71 13.41
CA PHE A 378 -16.04 6.25 12.28
C PHE A 378 -16.74 5.98 10.95
N PHE A 379 -17.10 4.73 10.65
CA PHE A 379 -17.80 4.43 9.39
C PHE A 379 -19.18 5.08 9.30
N ILE A 380 -19.90 5.21 10.41
CA ILE A 380 -21.18 5.95 10.46
C ILE A 380 -20.96 7.42 10.08
N LYS A 381 -19.94 8.08 10.65
CA LYS A 381 -19.61 9.48 10.34
C LYS A 381 -19.11 9.65 8.90
N MET A 382 -18.35 8.69 8.40
CA MET A 382 -17.76 8.72 7.06
C MET A 382 -18.75 8.43 5.93
N LYS A 383 -19.98 8.03 6.25
CA LYS A 383 -20.98 7.65 5.24
C LYS A 383 -21.27 8.75 4.21
N ASP A 384 -21.34 10.01 4.66
CA ASP A 384 -21.68 11.15 3.81
C ASP A 384 -20.45 11.96 3.32
N ASN A 385 -19.25 11.50 3.67
CA ASN A 385 -17.96 12.09 3.33
C ASN A 385 -17.30 11.37 2.15
N SER A 386 -16.30 12.02 1.56
CA SER A 386 -15.41 11.39 0.59
C SER A 386 -14.45 10.43 1.28
N TRP A 387 -14.13 9.32 0.64
CA TRP A 387 -13.15 8.35 1.16
C TRP A 387 -11.86 8.51 0.36
N GLY A 388 -10.83 9.06 1.01
CA GLY A 388 -9.52 9.30 0.44
C GLY A 388 -8.51 9.68 1.53
N ASP A 389 -7.28 10.04 1.17
CA ASP A 389 -6.23 10.42 2.13
C ASP A 389 -6.41 11.87 2.64
N PHE A 390 -7.57 12.15 3.25
CA PHE A 390 -7.99 13.49 3.71
C PHE A 390 -7.85 13.69 5.22
N PHE A 391 -6.90 13.00 5.85
CA PHE A 391 -6.71 12.95 7.30
C PHE A 391 -6.62 14.35 7.95
N ARG A 392 -5.94 15.30 7.32
CA ARG A 392 -5.75 16.67 7.86
C ARG A 392 -7.05 17.45 8.09
N ILE A 393 -8.13 17.10 7.40
CA ILE A 393 -9.44 17.76 7.59
C ILE A 393 -10.39 16.92 8.45
N TRP A 394 -10.20 15.61 8.53
CA TRP A 394 -10.99 14.76 9.43
C TRP A 394 -10.58 14.89 10.90
N SER A 395 -9.37 15.37 11.17
CA SER A 395 -8.86 15.69 12.51
C SER A 395 -9.41 17.00 13.10
N ARG A 396 -10.24 17.76 12.36
CA ARG A 396 -10.87 19.00 12.82
C ARG A 396 -12.28 18.75 13.32
#